data_AF-A0A899FZ44-F1
#
_entry.id   AF-A0A899FZ44-F1
#
_cell.length_a   1.000
_cell.length_b   1.000
_cell.length_c   1.000
_cell.angle_alpha   90.00
_cell.angle_beta   90.00
_cell.angle_gamma   90.00
#
_symmetry.space_group_name_H-M   'P 1'
#
loop_
_entity.id
_entity.type
_entity.pdbx_description
1 polymer ?
#
loop_
_entity_poly.entity_id
_entity_poly.type
_entity_poly.pdbx_seq_one_letter_code
_entity_poly.pdbx_strand_id
1 'polypeptide(L)'
;MSSTSRNPGNWHWTSKDCFPWTKSYLSEKLLVSEEKDGIAASIVRLTGCSGDVDVAMRKGRVITIFDLEVSLEFNGRASDGLDVSGSITIPEVSHDSDDYVFNIEIFSETKENHAIKAFILSYIVPKLRERLSVLGQALIDAHGKDVLLLVDKNTASSPSLGASCANTQNGIRTSASGKDGVEAKTKGGCSIINTSEISENIDFQAPISELYSVFLDRPRLEAWTRSKAEVDSKN
;
A
#
# COMPACT_ATOMS: atom_id res chain seq x y z
N MET A 1 -16.87 15.16 13.25
CA MET A 1 -15.91 14.16 13.77
C MET A 1 -14.52 14.64 13.38
N SER A 2 -13.65 15.02 14.33
CA SER A 2 -12.29 15.44 13.95
C SER A 2 -11.56 14.24 13.35
N SER A 3 -10.67 14.49 12.39
CA SER A 3 -9.84 13.46 11.75
C SER A 3 -9.11 12.59 12.78
N THR A 4 -8.75 13.17 13.93
CA THR A 4 -8.11 12.51 15.09
C THR A 4 -8.95 11.38 15.70
N SER A 5 -10.28 11.38 15.56
CA SER A 5 -11.15 10.30 16.07
C SER A 5 -11.02 9.01 15.28
N ARG A 6 -10.56 9.08 14.01
CA ARG A 6 -10.47 7.92 13.10
C ARG A 6 -9.12 7.21 13.20
N ASN A 7 -8.05 7.93 13.59
CA ASN A 7 -6.75 7.35 13.87
C ASN A 7 -6.07 8.06 15.08
N PRO A 8 -6.49 7.73 16.32
CA PRO A 8 -5.98 8.37 17.51
C PRO A 8 -4.47 8.19 17.64
N GLY A 9 -3.76 9.31 17.80
CA GLY A 9 -2.30 9.29 17.99
C GLY A 9 -1.51 8.74 16.79
N ASN A 10 -2.11 8.66 15.59
CA ASN A 10 -1.45 8.09 14.41
C ASN A 10 -0.94 6.64 14.66
N TRP A 11 -1.71 5.82 15.37
CA TRP A 11 -1.29 4.46 15.71
C TRP A 11 -1.59 3.44 14.59
N HIS A 12 -2.74 3.59 13.94
CA HIS A 12 -3.18 2.71 12.87
C HIS A 12 -2.49 3.05 11.55
N TRP A 13 -2.34 2.03 10.71
CA TRP A 13 -1.77 2.18 9.37
C TRP A 13 -2.59 3.17 8.54
N THR A 14 -1.91 4.06 7.83
CA THR A 14 -2.50 4.90 6.79
C THR A 14 -1.48 5.03 5.67
N SER A 15 -1.86 4.73 4.43
CA SER A 15 -1.01 4.85 3.26
C SER A 15 -1.62 5.80 2.24
N LYS A 16 -0.74 6.35 1.40
CA LYS A 16 -1.07 7.17 0.25
C LYS A 16 -0.23 6.68 -0.92
N ASP A 17 -0.92 6.33 -2.00
CA ASP A 17 -0.30 6.07 -3.29
C ASP A 17 0.39 7.36 -3.80
N CYS A 18 1.69 7.26 -3.99
CA CYS A 18 2.57 8.32 -4.47
C CYS A 18 3.22 7.95 -5.80
N PHE A 19 2.80 6.86 -6.46
CA PHE A 19 3.32 6.45 -7.76
C PHE A 19 3.21 7.53 -8.84
N PRO A 20 2.05 8.24 -9.01
CA PRO A 20 1.93 9.28 -10.03
C PRO A 20 2.93 10.43 -9.83
N TRP A 21 3.14 10.85 -8.57
CA TRP A 21 4.12 11.88 -8.23
C TRP A 21 5.54 11.40 -8.49
N THR A 22 5.85 10.17 -8.10
CA THR A 22 7.17 9.56 -8.27
C THR A 22 7.56 9.45 -9.72
N LYS A 23 6.62 9.04 -10.59
CA LYS A 23 6.84 8.98 -12.04
C LYS A 23 7.22 10.33 -12.62
N SER A 24 6.52 11.41 -12.23
CA SER A 24 6.86 12.77 -12.64
C SER A 24 8.22 13.20 -12.08
N TYR A 25 8.47 12.95 -10.79
CA TYR A 25 9.74 13.27 -10.14
C TYR A 25 10.94 12.61 -10.82
N LEU A 26 10.86 11.30 -11.10
CA LEU A 26 11.91 10.55 -11.78
C LEU A 26 12.12 11.02 -13.22
N SER A 27 11.04 11.37 -13.93
CA SER A 27 11.14 11.88 -15.30
C SER A 27 11.96 13.16 -15.42
N GLU A 28 11.99 13.99 -14.37
CA GLU A 28 12.77 15.22 -14.32
C GLU A 28 14.18 15.00 -13.74
N LYS A 29 14.29 14.19 -12.67
CA LYS A 29 15.54 14.05 -11.92
C LYS A 29 16.55 13.09 -12.55
N LEU A 30 16.09 12.16 -13.38
CA LEU A 30 16.96 11.19 -14.06
C LEU A 30 17.53 11.71 -15.39
N LEU A 31 17.23 12.95 -15.78
CA LEU A 31 17.84 13.62 -16.94
C LEU A 31 19.29 14.01 -16.59
N VAL A 32 20.22 13.12 -16.91
CA VAL A 32 21.66 13.28 -16.65
C VAL A 32 22.41 13.33 -17.97
N SER A 33 23.37 14.24 -18.09
CA SER A 33 24.29 14.30 -19.22
C SER A 33 25.73 14.43 -18.72
N GLU A 34 26.66 13.80 -19.43
CA GLU A 34 28.10 13.85 -19.21
C GLU A 34 28.85 13.80 -20.54
N GLU A 35 30.00 14.47 -20.58
CA GLU A 35 30.92 14.49 -21.73
C GLU A 35 32.36 14.48 -21.24
N LYS A 36 33.16 13.49 -21.68
CA LYS A 36 34.61 13.46 -21.47
C LYS A 36 35.32 12.81 -22.64
N ASP A 37 36.52 13.30 -22.93
CA ASP A 37 37.42 12.71 -23.93
C ASP A 37 36.78 12.52 -25.32
N GLY A 38 35.86 13.43 -25.69
CA GLY A 38 35.13 13.39 -26.96
C GLY A 38 33.96 12.38 -27.01
N ILE A 39 33.69 11.68 -25.90
CA ILE A 39 32.52 10.81 -25.74
C ILE A 39 31.49 11.54 -24.89
N ALA A 40 30.26 11.63 -25.39
CA ALA A 40 29.14 12.22 -24.67
C ALA A 40 28.02 11.19 -24.49
N ALA A 41 27.33 11.23 -23.35
CA ALA A 41 26.10 10.47 -23.13
C ALA A 41 25.09 11.34 -22.36
N SER A 42 23.83 11.25 -22.75
CA SER A 42 22.72 11.96 -22.12
C SER A 42 21.48 11.08 -22.07
N ILE A 43 20.82 11.10 -20.91
CA ILE A 43 19.52 10.46 -20.73
C ILE A 43 18.47 11.41 -21.30
N VAL A 44 17.71 10.90 -22.26
CA VAL A 44 16.74 11.65 -23.05
C VAL A 44 15.41 11.75 -22.30
N ARG A 45 14.92 10.60 -21.82
CA ARG A 45 13.62 10.50 -21.14
C ARG A 45 13.46 9.19 -20.39
N LEU A 46 12.47 9.20 -19.49
CA LEU A 46 11.88 8.02 -18.88
C LEU A 46 10.92 7.36 -19.89
N THR A 47 11.22 6.14 -20.32
CA THR A 47 10.39 5.36 -21.26
C THR A 47 9.42 4.44 -20.54
N GLY A 48 9.82 3.88 -19.40
CA GLY A 48 9.01 2.98 -18.58
C GLY A 48 9.21 3.25 -17.10
N CYS A 49 8.13 3.17 -16.34
CA CYS A 49 8.15 3.19 -14.88
C CYS A 49 6.92 2.42 -14.41
N SER A 50 7.13 1.34 -13.69
CA SER A 50 6.10 0.44 -13.17
C SER A 50 6.49 -0.05 -11.79
N GLY A 51 5.49 -0.46 -11.01
CA GLY A 51 5.68 -0.89 -9.62
C GLY A 51 4.77 -0.10 -8.69
N ASP A 52 5.11 -0.09 -7.41
CA ASP A 52 4.33 0.53 -6.35
C ASP A 52 5.17 1.52 -5.55
N VAL A 53 4.53 2.60 -5.13
CA VAL A 53 5.15 3.63 -4.29
C VAL A 53 4.11 4.14 -3.31
N ASP A 54 4.26 3.75 -2.06
CA ASP A 54 3.43 4.19 -0.96
C ASP A 54 4.25 4.99 0.04
N VAL A 55 3.72 6.14 0.42
CA VAL A 55 4.09 6.78 1.68
C VAL A 55 3.08 6.35 2.71
N ALA A 56 3.55 5.74 3.78
CA ALA A 56 2.70 5.22 4.83
C ALA A 56 3.10 5.77 6.20
N MET A 57 2.18 5.67 7.14
CA MET A 57 2.39 6.02 8.52
C MET A 57 1.99 4.85 9.40
N ARG A 58 2.87 4.55 10.38
CA ARG A 58 2.62 3.54 11.41
C ARG A 58 3.22 3.99 12.73
N LYS A 59 2.46 3.86 13.82
CA LYS A 59 2.92 4.21 15.19
C LYS A 59 3.55 5.61 15.26
N GLY A 60 2.95 6.59 14.58
CA GLY A 60 3.41 7.97 14.54
C GLY A 60 4.68 8.23 13.72
N ARG A 61 5.17 7.24 12.96
CA ARG A 61 6.33 7.39 12.06
C ARG A 61 5.88 7.28 10.61
N VAL A 62 6.42 8.15 9.77
CA VAL A 62 6.29 8.07 8.31
C VAL A 62 7.35 7.09 7.79
N ILE A 63 6.93 6.21 6.89
CA ILE A 63 7.78 5.27 6.18
C ILE A 63 7.46 5.37 4.69
N THR A 64 8.44 5.04 3.86
CA THR A 64 8.28 4.89 2.41
C THR A 64 8.38 3.42 2.08
N ILE A 65 7.52 2.95 1.19
CA ILE A 65 7.57 1.60 0.66
C ILE A 65 7.49 1.80 -0.85
N PHE A 66 8.53 1.38 -1.55
CA PHE A 66 8.53 1.43 -2.99
C PHE A 66 9.31 0.25 -3.53
N ASP A 67 8.83 -0.23 -4.67
CA ASP A 67 9.49 -1.20 -5.53
C ASP A 67 9.15 -0.82 -6.96
N LEU A 68 10.16 -0.41 -7.72
CA LEU A 68 10.00 0.16 -9.05
C LEU A 68 10.93 -0.49 -10.06
N GLU A 69 10.38 -0.82 -11.22
CA GLU A 69 11.14 -1.05 -12.45
C GLU A 69 11.18 0.27 -13.25
N VAL A 70 12.39 0.69 -13.64
CA VAL A 70 12.63 1.97 -14.32
C VAL A 70 13.38 1.74 -15.62
N SER A 71 12.82 2.23 -16.72
CA SER A 71 13.41 2.15 -18.07
C SER A 71 13.66 3.55 -18.62
N LEU A 72 14.88 3.80 -19.06
CA LEU A 72 15.37 5.08 -19.55
C LEU A 72 15.88 4.92 -20.98
N GLU A 73 15.73 5.96 -21.79
CA GLU A 73 16.34 6.06 -23.10
C GLU A 73 17.51 7.04 -23.05
N PHE A 74 18.64 6.67 -23.63
CA PHE A 74 19.82 7.52 -23.72
C PHE A 74 20.27 7.71 -25.16
N ASN A 75 20.85 8.87 -25.42
CA ASN A 75 21.62 9.17 -26.60
C ASN A 75 23.06 9.38 -26.19
N GLY A 76 23.99 9.09 -27.08
CA GLY A 76 25.38 9.40 -26.87
C GLY A 76 26.11 9.57 -28.19
N ARG A 77 27.34 10.04 -28.10
CA ARG A 77 28.24 10.27 -29.21
C ARG A 77 29.54 9.55 -28.90
N ALA A 78 29.95 8.65 -29.79
CA ALA A 78 31.24 7.98 -29.72
C ALA A 78 32.38 8.93 -30.16
N SER A 79 33.62 8.54 -29.87
CA SER A 79 34.82 9.31 -30.25
C SER A 79 34.93 9.60 -31.74
N ASP A 80 34.37 8.73 -32.58
CA ASP A 80 34.38 8.86 -34.03
C ASP A 80 33.26 9.79 -34.56
N GLY A 81 32.50 10.42 -33.67
CA GLY A 81 31.40 11.33 -33.99
C GLY A 81 30.09 10.64 -34.35
N LEU A 82 30.03 9.31 -34.25
CA LEU A 82 28.81 8.53 -34.45
C LEU A 82 27.84 8.71 -33.30
N ASP A 83 26.60 9.04 -33.63
CA ASP A 83 25.51 9.11 -32.67
C ASP A 83 24.97 7.70 -32.39
N VAL A 84 24.82 7.38 -31.11
CA VAL A 84 24.41 6.08 -30.59
C VAL A 84 23.21 6.27 -29.69
N SER A 85 22.21 5.40 -29.82
CA SER A 85 21.06 5.38 -28.94
C SER A 85 20.89 4.00 -28.30
N GLY A 86 20.27 3.99 -27.12
CA GLY A 86 20.02 2.77 -26.38
C GLY A 86 19.08 2.98 -25.19
N SER A 87 18.94 1.94 -24.40
CA SER A 87 18.13 1.93 -23.20
C SER A 87 18.94 1.50 -21.97
N ILE A 88 18.53 2.01 -20.82
CA ILE A 88 19.01 1.58 -19.50
C ILE A 88 17.79 1.12 -18.71
N THR A 89 17.78 -0.14 -18.28
CA THR A 89 16.73 -0.71 -17.45
C THR A 89 17.28 -1.01 -16.06
N ILE A 90 16.56 -0.56 -15.04
CA ILE A 90 16.81 -0.83 -13.64
C ILE A 90 15.66 -1.71 -13.18
N PRO A 91 15.89 -3.03 -13.01
CA PRO A 91 14.82 -3.99 -12.75
C PRO A 91 14.19 -3.81 -11.37
N GLU A 92 14.98 -3.30 -10.41
CA GLU A 92 14.55 -3.11 -9.03
C GLU A 92 15.14 -1.81 -8.48
N VAL A 93 14.27 -0.91 -8.06
CA VAL A 93 14.56 0.25 -7.22
C VAL A 93 13.66 0.13 -6.01
N SER A 94 14.21 -0.37 -4.91
CA SER A 94 13.45 -0.69 -3.69
C SER A 94 13.90 0.14 -2.49
N HIS A 95 13.04 0.20 -1.47
CA HIS A 95 13.32 0.94 -0.23
C HIS A 95 14.45 0.33 0.61
N ASP A 96 14.67 -0.98 0.49
CA ASP A 96 15.57 -1.74 1.37
C ASP A 96 16.98 -1.91 0.79
N SER A 97 17.19 -1.54 -0.48
CA SER A 97 18.43 -1.80 -1.22
C SER A 97 18.96 -0.54 -1.91
N ASP A 98 20.20 -0.17 -1.59
CA ASP A 98 20.95 0.86 -2.34
C ASP A 98 21.75 0.25 -3.52
N ASP A 99 21.67 -1.07 -3.68
CA ASP A 99 22.42 -1.87 -4.66
C ASP A 99 21.65 -2.01 -5.99
N TYR A 100 21.60 -0.92 -6.76
CA TYR A 100 20.91 -0.94 -8.05
C TYR A 100 21.71 -1.65 -9.15
N VAL A 101 21.02 -2.52 -9.90
CA VAL A 101 21.52 -3.18 -11.11
C VAL A 101 21.13 -2.36 -12.34
N PHE A 102 22.08 -2.10 -13.23
CA PHE A 102 21.85 -1.32 -14.45
C PHE A 102 22.08 -2.20 -15.68
N ASN A 103 21.00 -2.52 -16.39
CA ASN A 103 21.07 -3.26 -17.65
C ASN A 103 21.12 -2.25 -18.80
N ILE A 104 22.21 -2.24 -19.56
CA ILE A 104 22.45 -1.30 -20.65
C ILE A 104 22.39 -2.04 -21.98
N GLU A 105 21.46 -1.61 -22.84
CA GLU A 105 21.28 -2.12 -24.19
C GLU A 105 21.53 -1.01 -25.21
N ILE A 106 22.26 -1.33 -26.28
CA ILE A 106 22.55 -0.41 -27.38
C ILE A 106 21.79 -0.89 -28.62
N PHE A 107 20.98 -0.04 -29.24
CA PHE A 107 20.09 -0.48 -30.34
C PHE A 107 20.84 -0.86 -31.63
N SER A 108 22.07 -0.37 -31.82
CA SER A 108 22.92 -0.71 -32.96
C SER A 108 24.35 -0.95 -32.47
N GLU A 109 24.52 -2.08 -31.79
CA GLU A 109 25.81 -2.45 -31.20
C GLU A 109 26.84 -2.77 -32.28
N THR A 110 27.91 -1.97 -32.29
CA THR A 110 29.11 -2.17 -33.11
C THR A 110 30.33 -2.20 -32.20
N LYS A 111 31.47 -2.68 -32.70
CA LYS A 111 32.73 -2.72 -31.93
C LYS A 111 33.17 -1.33 -31.46
N GLU A 112 32.84 -0.28 -32.21
CA GLU A 112 33.22 1.11 -31.93
C GLU A 112 32.30 1.73 -30.86
N ASN A 113 31.02 1.35 -30.85
CA ASN A 113 30.05 1.84 -29.87
C ASN A 113 30.22 1.19 -28.48
N HIS A 114 31.00 0.11 -28.37
CA HIS A 114 31.21 -0.61 -27.11
C HIS A 114 31.88 0.26 -26.03
N ALA A 115 32.66 1.27 -26.44
CA ALA A 115 33.28 2.23 -25.53
C ALA A 115 32.23 3.08 -24.77
N ILE A 116 31.05 3.32 -25.37
CA ILE A 116 29.99 4.12 -24.74
C ILE A 116 29.39 3.40 -23.52
N LYS A 117 29.33 2.07 -23.55
CA LYS A 117 28.84 1.28 -22.43
C LYS A 117 29.73 1.45 -21.21
N ALA A 118 31.05 1.40 -21.41
CA ALA A 118 32.02 1.65 -20.34
C ALA A 118 31.93 3.09 -19.80
N PHE A 119 31.70 4.06 -20.68
CA PHE A 119 31.49 5.46 -20.30
C PHE A 119 30.24 5.63 -19.43
N ILE A 120 29.10 5.06 -19.84
CA ILE A 120 27.84 5.13 -19.10
C ILE A 120 28.01 4.50 -17.71
N LEU A 121 28.64 3.33 -17.62
CA LEU A 121 28.92 2.67 -16.34
C LEU A 121 29.81 3.51 -15.42
N SER A 122 30.77 4.26 -15.98
CA SER A 122 31.75 5.01 -15.20
C SER A 122 31.24 6.38 -14.75
N TYR A 123 30.37 7.04 -15.54
CA TYR A 123 30.01 8.44 -15.31
C TYR A 123 28.50 8.69 -15.14
N ILE A 124 27.65 7.98 -15.89
CA ILE A 124 26.20 8.16 -15.81
C ILE A 124 25.61 7.35 -14.66
N VAL A 125 26.00 6.08 -14.53
CA VAL A 125 25.48 5.18 -13.49
C VAL A 125 25.71 5.71 -12.07
N PRO A 126 26.90 6.21 -11.68
CA PRO A 126 27.09 6.78 -10.35
C PRO A 126 26.15 7.95 -10.05
N LYS A 127 25.91 8.82 -11.03
CA LYS A 127 24.95 9.92 -10.88
C LYS A 127 23.53 9.43 -10.75
N LEU A 128 23.13 8.41 -11.51
CA LEU A 128 21.80 7.80 -11.36
C LEU A 128 21.61 7.21 -9.97
N ARG A 129 22.60 6.49 -9.45
CA ARG A 129 22.59 5.96 -8.07
C ARG A 129 22.40 7.08 -7.04
N GLU A 130 23.14 8.18 -7.17
CA GLU A 130 23.00 9.34 -6.30
C GLU A 130 21.58 9.92 -6.34
N ARG A 131 21.02 10.11 -7.55
CA ARG A 131 19.64 10.63 -7.70
C ARG A 131 18.58 9.70 -7.11
N LEU A 132 18.74 8.39 -7.27
CA LEU A 132 17.82 7.38 -6.74
C LEU A 132 17.91 7.28 -5.21
N SER A 133 19.11 7.40 -4.62
CA SER A 133 19.28 7.32 -3.16
C SER A 133 18.51 8.40 -2.37
N VAL A 134 18.25 9.55 -3.00
CA VAL A 134 17.52 10.67 -2.38
C VAL A 134 15.99 10.51 -2.55
N LEU A 135 15.52 9.56 -3.37
CA LEU A 135 14.09 9.37 -3.64
C LEU A 135 13.27 9.15 -2.37
N GLY A 136 13.76 8.29 -1.46
CA GLY A 136 13.08 8.00 -0.20
C GLY A 136 12.87 9.26 0.65
N GLN A 137 13.91 10.09 0.80
CA GLN A 137 13.80 11.34 1.54
C GLN A 137 12.86 12.34 0.84
N ALA A 138 12.93 12.44 -0.49
CA ALA A 138 12.07 13.33 -1.27
C ALA A 138 10.58 12.96 -1.12
N LEU A 139 10.25 11.66 -1.07
CA LEU A 139 8.89 11.18 -0.81
C LEU A 139 8.37 11.58 0.57
N ILE A 140 9.21 11.45 1.60
CA ILE A 140 8.86 11.84 2.98
C ILE A 140 8.63 13.36 3.05
N ASP A 141 9.48 14.15 2.42
CA ASP A 141 9.38 15.61 2.45
C ASP A 141 8.14 16.12 1.71
N ALA A 142 7.79 15.48 0.59
CA ALA A 142 6.63 15.84 -0.23
C ALA A 142 5.29 15.36 0.37
N HIS A 143 5.23 14.12 0.87
CA HIS A 143 3.98 13.44 1.20
C HIS A 143 3.88 12.96 2.66
N GLY A 144 4.93 13.09 3.46
CA GLY A 144 4.91 12.64 4.85
C GLY A 144 3.88 13.37 5.72
N LYS A 145 3.56 14.63 5.39
CA LYS A 145 2.49 15.40 6.06
C LYS A 145 1.09 14.92 5.69
N ASP A 146 0.92 14.32 4.53
CA ASP A 146 -0.40 13.88 4.04
C ASP A 146 -0.92 12.67 4.80
N VAL A 147 0.01 11.84 5.31
CA VAL A 147 -0.31 10.62 6.08
C VAL A 147 -0.33 10.86 7.60
N LEU A 148 0.21 11.97 8.07
CA LEU A 148 0.18 12.34 9.50
C LEU A 148 -1.06 13.18 9.79
N LEU A 149 -1.95 12.67 10.64
CA LEU A 149 -2.99 13.51 11.20
C LEU A 149 -2.36 14.45 12.23
N LEU A 150 -2.64 15.75 12.12
CA LEU A 150 -2.31 16.73 13.15
C LEU A 150 -3.04 16.31 14.43
N VAL A 151 -2.31 15.72 15.36
CA VAL A 151 -2.76 15.53 16.73
C VAL A 151 -2.50 16.85 17.44
N ASP A 152 -3.55 17.59 17.76
CA ASP A 152 -3.44 18.73 18.65
C ASP A 152 -2.75 18.27 19.94
N LYS A 153 -1.50 18.69 20.14
CA LYS A 153 -0.69 18.35 21.33
C LYS A 153 -1.22 18.97 22.64
N ASN A 154 -2.44 19.53 22.62
CA ASN A 154 -3.03 20.24 23.75
C ASN A 154 -4.11 19.44 24.51
N THR A 155 -4.23 18.13 24.28
CA THR A 155 -5.06 17.24 25.11
C THR A 155 -4.22 16.18 25.82
N ALA A 156 -3.10 16.61 26.41
CA ALA A 156 -2.52 15.90 27.54
C ALA A 156 -3.36 16.20 28.80
N SER A 157 -4.53 15.57 28.90
CA SER A 157 -5.28 15.48 30.15
C SER A 157 -5.14 14.07 30.68
N SER A 158 -4.32 13.92 31.73
CA SER A 158 -4.25 12.74 32.59
C SER A 158 -5.65 12.33 33.10
N PRO A 159 -5.89 11.04 33.42
CA PRO A 159 -7.23 10.55 33.70
C PRO A 159 -7.67 11.01 35.09
N SER A 160 -8.63 11.93 35.16
CA SER A 160 -9.35 12.22 36.40
C SER A 160 -10.53 11.26 36.53
N LEU A 161 -10.43 10.35 37.50
CA LEU A 161 -11.56 9.69 38.14
C LEU A 161 -12.54 10.77 38.65
N GLY A 162 -13.79 10.71 38.21
CA GLY A 162 -14.83 11.64 38.68
C GLY A 162 -16.14 11.44 37.91
N ALA A 163 -17.08 10.74 38.55
CA ALA A 163 -18.36 10.34 38.02
C ALA A 163 -19.28 11.50 37.59
N SER A 164 -20.08 11.27 36.55
CA SER A 164 -21.51 11.57 36.56
C SER A 164 -22.23 10.79 35.46
N CYS A 165 -23.08 9.87 35.92
CA CYS A 165 -24.07 9.18 35.14
C CYS A 165 -25.23 10.14 34.82
N ALA A 166 -25.55 10.31 33.53
CA ALA A 166 -26.78 10.97 33.11
C ALA A 166 -27.53 10.07 32.13
N ASN A 167 -28.67 9.65 32.65
CA ASN A 167 -29.71 8.79 32.14
C ASN A 167 -30.26 9.26 30.77
N THR A 168 -30.26 8.37 29.77
CA THR A 168 -31.25 8.46 28.68
C THR A 168 -31.84 7.08 28.43
N GLN A 169 -33.06 6.93 28.92
CA GLN A 169 -33.94 5.81 28.69
C GLN A 169 -34.44 5.88 27.24
N ASN A 170 -34.44 4.77 26.51
CA ASN A 170 -35.70 4.34 25.90
C ASN A 170 -35.69 2.86 25.53
N GLY A 171 -36.65 2.17 26.14
CA GLY A 171 -36.89 0.75 26.02
C GLY A 171 -37.49 0.35 24.67
N ILE A 172 -37.12 -0.87 24.31
CA ILE A 172 -37.84 -1.79 23.43
C ILE A 172 -39.33 -1.82 23.82
N ARG A 173 -40.22 -1.70 22.82
CA ARG A 173 -41.64 -2.04 22.93
C ARG A 173 -42.08 -2.87 21.74
N THR A 174 -42.23 -4.17 21.97
CA THR A 174 -43.14 -5.06 21.25
C THR A 174 -44.51 -5.00 21.91
N SER A 175 -45.59 -4.84 21.13
CA SER A 175 -46.89 -5.47 21.43
C SER A 175 -47.89 -5.26 20.29
N ALA A 176 -48.52 -6.37 19.93
CA ALA A 176 -49.50 -6.59 18.88
C ALA A 176 -50.95 -6.35 19.34
N SER A 177 -51.87 -6.67 18.41
CA SER A 177 -53.31 -7.01 18.55
C SER A 177 -54.30 -5.88 18.22
N GLY A 178 -55.34 -6.05 17.40
CA GLY A 178 -55.89 -7.22 16.71
C GLY A 178 -57.25 -6.86 16.05
N LYS A 179 -57.82 -7.76 15.24
CA LYS A 179 -59.23 -8.22 15.33
C LYS A 179 -59.62 -9.25 14.25
N ASP A 180 -60.51 -10.13 14.70
CA ASP A 180 -60.88 -11.46 14.23
C ASP A 180 -61.70 -11.57 12.93
N GLY A 181 -61.58 -12.77 12.32
CA GLY A 181 -62.73 -13.55 11.87
C GLY A 181 -62.71 -14.02 10.42
N VAL A 182 -62.52 -15.33 10.20
CA VAL A 182 -63.39 -16.27 9.43
C VAL A 182 -62.57 -17.49 8.93
N GLU A 183 -63.16 -18.67 9.10
CA GLU A 183 -62.65 -19.99 8.72
C GLU A 183 -62.57 -20.26 7.20
N ALA A 184 -61.66 -21.20 6.88
CA ALA A 184 -61.68 -22.21 5.82
C ALA A 184 -61.16 -21.91 4.39
N LYS A 185 -60.12 -22.71 4.05
CA LYS A 185 -59.73 -23.34 2.76
C LYS A 185 -58.80 -22.61 1.75
N THR A 186 -57.59 -23.17 1.68
CA THR A 186 -56.81 -23.57 0.48
C THR A 186 -56.30 -22.49 -0.50
N LYS A 187 -54.97 -22.27 -0.52
CA LYS A 187 -54.03 -22.54 -1.65
C LYS A 187 -52.67 -21.89 -1.39
N GLY A 188 -51.61 -22.63 -1.72
CA GLY A 188 -50.22 -22.26 -1.46
C GLY A 188 -49.72 -21.05 -2.24
N GLY A 189 -48.77 -20.36 -1.61
CA GLY A 189 -47.96 -19.30 -2.20
C GLY A 189 -46.75 -19.07 -1.29
N CYS A 190 -45.71 -19.89 -1.47
CA CYS A 190 -44.42 -19.61 -0.85
C CYS A 190 -43.79 -18.48 -1.67
N SER A 191 -43.56 -17.31 -1.07
CA SER A 191 -42.80 -16.25 -1.71
C SER A 191 -41.42 -16.81 -2.05
N ILE A 192 -41.06 -16.86 -3.32
CA ILE A 192 -39.75 -17.33 -3.77
C ILE A 192 -38.71 -16.36 -3.23
N ILE A 193 -37.94 -16.80 -2.22
CA ILE A 193 -36.80 -16.06 -1.69
C ILE A 193 -35.59 -16.53 -2.51
N ASN A 194 -34.94 -15.60 -3.22
CA ASN A 194 -33.66 -15.91 -3.86
C ASN A 194 -32.63 -16.19 -2.77
N THR A 195 -32.14 -17.42 -2.72
CA THR A 195 -31.03 -17.82 -1.87
C THR A 195 -29.83 -18.14 -2.75
N SER A 196 -28.64 -17.78 -2.28
CA SER A 196 -27.39 -18.12 -2.93
C SER A 196 -26.54 -18.87 -1.92
N GLU A 197 -25.98 -19.99 -2.33
CA GLU A 197 -25.09 -20.79 -1.49
C GLU A 197 -23.71 -20.14 -1.51
N ILE A 198 -23.19 -19.79 -0.33
CA ILE A 198 -21.85 -19.24 -0.16
C ILE A 198 -21.02 -20.33 0.51
N SER A 199 -19.96 -20.77 -0.16
CA SER A 199 -18.98 -21.72 0.35
C SER A 199 -17.64 -21.01 0.55
N GLU A 200 -17.12 -21.08 1.77
CA GLU A 200 -15.79 -20.55 2.12
C GLU A 200 -14.91 -21.70 2.57
N ASN A 201 -13.65 -21.67 2.13
CA ASN A 201 -12.60 -22.56 2.60
C ASN A 201 -11.55 -21.71 3.32
N ILE A 202 -11.30 -22.01 4.59
CA ILE A 202 -10.41 -21.23 5.45
C ILE A 202 -9.38 -22.19 6.07
N ASP A 203 -8.11 -21.90 5.79
CA ASP A 203 -6.98 -22.63 6.38
C ASP A 203 -6.58 -22.02 7.72
N PHE A 204 -6.54 -22.85 8.76
CA PHE A 204 -6.12 -22.45 10.10
C PHE A 204 -4.72 -22.97 10.40
N GLN A 205 -3.80 -22.09 10.77
CA GLN A 205 -2.47 -22.46 11.30
C GLN A 205 -2.55 -22.82 12.80
N ALA A 206 -3.46 -23.74 13.14
CA ALA A 206 -3.66 -24.20 14.52
C ALA A 206 -3.92 -25.71 14.56
N PRO A 207 -3.54 -26.41 15.65
CA PRO A 207 -3.89 -27.81 15.85
C PRO A 207 -5.41 -27.99 15.90
N ILE A 208 -5.90 -29.11 15.34
CA ILE A 208 -7.33 -29.40 15.25
C ILE A 208 -8.03 -29.45 16.62
N SER A 209 -7.31 -29.90 17.66
CA SER A 209 -7.81 -29.96 19.03
C SER A 209 -8.09 -28.58 19.63
N GLU A 210 -7.21 -27.62 19.37
CA GLU A 210 -7.38 -26.23 19.81
C GLU A 210 -8.54 -25.59 19.08
N LEU A 211 -8.64 -25.81 17.76
CA LEU A 211 -9.71 -25.29 16.93
C LEU A 211 -11.09 -25.81 17.39
N TYR A 212 -11.20 -27.10 17.65
CA TYR A 212 -12.42 -27.70 18.20
C TYR A 212 -12.81 -27.08 19.55
N SER A 213 -11.83 -26.87 20.43
CA SER A 213 -12.08 -26.23 21.72
C SER A 213 -12.57 -24.78 21.59
N VAL A 214 -12.03 -24.01 20.64
CA VAL A 214 -12.42 -22.61 20.44
C VAL A 214 -13.88 -22.49 19.99
N PHE A 215 -14.34 -23.42 19.13
CA PHE A 215 -15.69 -23.38 18.58
C PHE A 215 -16.76 -24.05 19.43
N LEU A 216 -16.39 -24.81 20.45
CA LEU A 216 -17.35 -25.58 21.26
C LEU A 216 -17.26 -25.31 22.76
N ASP A 217 -16.16 -24.74 23.25
CA ASP A 217 -16.03 -24.37 24.65
C ASP A 217 -16.79 -23.07 24.93
N ARG A 218 -17.82 -23.17 25.80
CA ARG A 218 -18.74 -22.07 26.09
C ARG A 218 -18.03 -20.80 26.60
N PRO A 219 -17.10 -20.85 27.56
CA PRO A 219 -16.42 -19.65 28.06
C PRO A 219 -15.63 -18.92 26.96
N ARG A 220 -15.03 -19.65 26.01
CA ARG A 220 -14.28 -19.06 24.89
C ARG A 220 -15.20 -18.39 23.89
N LEU A 221 -16.32 -19.04 23.56
CA LEU A 221 -17.35 -18.46 22.70
C LEU A 221 -17.95 -17.21 23.32
N GLU A 222 -18.33 -17.24 24.59
CA GLU A 222 -18.92 -16.08 25.28
C GLU A 222 -17.94 -14.90 25.37
N ALA A 223 -16.65 -15.19 25.57
CA ALA A 223 -15.61 -14.17 25.52
C ALA A 223 -15.45 -13.56 24.12
N TRP A 224 -15.58 -14.38 23.07
CA TRP A 224 -15.48 -13.94 21.68
C TRP A 224 -16.72 -13.20 21.19
N THR A 225 -17.93 -13.74 21.40
CA THR A 225 -19.22 -13.13 21.02
C THR A 225 -19.62 -11.97 21.92
N ARG A 226 -18.98 -11.85 23.10
CA ARG A 226 -19.33 -10.88 24.16
C ARG A 226 -20.79 -10.96 24.60
N SER A 227 -21.40 -12.13 24.42
CA SER A 227 -22.80 -12.41 24.72
C SER A 227 -22.94 -13.85 25.20
N LYS A 228 -24.03 -14.15 25.90
CA LYS A 228 -24.32 -15.51 26.37
C LYS A 228 -24.45 -16.44 25.16
N ALA A 229 -23.72 -17.54 25.15
CA ALA A 229 -23.66 -18.47 24.02
C ALA A 229 -24.22 -19.83 24.42
N GLU A 230 -25.16 -20.34 23.61
CA GLU A 230 -25.65 -21.71 23.70
C GLU A 230 -25.09 -22.51 22.53
N VAL A 231 -24.28 -23.52 22.85
CA VAL A 231 -23.72 -24.46 21.87
C VAL A 231 -24.68 -25.64 21.78
N ASP A 232 -25.34 -25.81 20.65
CA ASP A 232 -26.15 -26.99 20.36
C ASP A 232 -25.25 -28.04 19.71
N SER A 233 -24.81 -29.02 20.50
CA SER A 233 -24.09 -30.19 19.99
C SER A 233 -25.09 -31.19 19.41
N LYS A 234 -25.78 -30.81 18.33
CA LYS A 234 -26.57 -31.78 17.57
C LYS A 234 -25.64 -32.68 16.78
N ASN A 235 -25.75 -33.96 17.10
CA ASN A 235 -25.32 -35.06 16.25
C ASN A 235 -26.32 -35.24 15.09
#